data_AF-A0AAE3M0M3-F1
#
_entry.id   AF-A0AAE3M0M3-F1
#
_cell.length_a   1.000
_cell.length_b   1.000
_cell.length_c   1.000
_cell.angle_alpha   90.00
_cell.angle_beta   90.00
_cell.angle_gamma   90.00
#
_symmetry.space_group_name_H-M   'P 1'
#
loop_
_entity.id
_entity.type
_entity.pdbx_description
1 polymer ?
#
loop_
_entity_poly.entity_id
_entity_poly.type
_entity_poly.pdbx_seq_one_letter_code
_entity_poly.pdbx_strand_id
1 'polypeptide(L)'
;MQTKYVKAVNSIQDLFHELGDEGKLSSYQISKFNEAQKVLVNFNQWVTDQINGNQKIELPWKSDAFAAKWLEWKKHHKQKTSKNYTPMGEQKALSNLFNISNQSEQKAIINIDYSISNNWSGVYEYKPSKQKVVNKSGNRPGQKITNQKPKNYEGW
;
A
#
# COMPACT_ATOMS: atom_id res chain seq x y z
N MET A 1 6.73 -12.67 -0.61
CA MET A 1 6.69 -13.94 0.13
C MET A 1 6.46 -15.05 -0.88
N GLN A 2 7.41 -15.97 -1.09
CA GLN A 2 7.09 -17.23 -1.77
C GLN A 2 6.05 -17.96 -0.92
N THR A 3 4.94 -18.35 -1.53
CA THR A 3 3.88 -19.11 -0.86
C THR A 3 4.48 -20.42 -0.33
N LYS A 4 3.97 -20.93 0.80
CA LYS A 4 4.44 -22.20 1.41
C LYS A 4 4.51 -23.35 0.38
N TYR A 5 3.62 -23.30 -0.61
CA TYR A 5 3.60 -24.16 -1.79
C TYR A 5 4.90 -24.10 -2.62
N VAL A 6 5.36 -22.91 -3.01
CA VAL A 6 6.58 -22.75 -3.83
C VAL A 6 7.81 -23.30 -3.12
N LYS A 7 7.89 -23.12 -1.80
CA LYS A 7 8.99 -23.70 -1.00
C LYS A 7 8.95 -25.23 -1.01
N ALA A 8 7.77 -25.83 -0.83
CA ALA A 8 7.62 -27.28 -0.86
C ALA A 8 7.94 -27.87 -2.25
N VAL A 9 7.51 -27.21 -3.33
CA VAL A 9 7.83 -27.62 -4.70
C VAL A 9 9.34 -27.59 -4.97
N ASN A 10 10.02 -26.52 -4.56
CA ASN A 10 11.47 -26.43 -4.72
C ASN A 10 12.21 -27.52 -3.93
N SER A 11 11.82 -27.78 -2.67
CA SER A 11 12.43 -28.86 -1.87
C SER A 11 12.22 -30.25 -2.49
N ILE A 12 11.07 -30.50 -3.13
CA ILE A 12 10.82 -31.75 -3.85
C ILE A 12 11.68 -31.83 -5.11
N GLN A 13 11.86 -30.71 -5.83
CA GLN A 13 12.72 -30.64 -7.00
C GLN A 13 14.19 -30.90 -6.64
N ASP A 14 14.69 -30.30 -5.56
CA ASP A 14 16.06 -30.50 -5.06
C ASP A 14 16.30 -31.98 -4.73
N LEU A 15 15.35 -32.62 -4.03
CA LEU A 15 15.43 -34.05 -3.69
C LEU A 15 15.41 -34.96 -4.94
N PHE A 16 14.68 -34.58 -5.98
CA PHE A 16 14.67 -35.35 -7.24
C PHE A 16 15.97 -35.20 -8.04
N HIS A 17 16.62 -34.03 -7.97
CA HIS A 17 17.96 -33.84 -8.54
C HIS A 17 19.01 -34.67 -7.80
N GLU A 18 18.99 -34.64 -6.47
CA GLU A 18 19.88 -35.46 -5.62
C GLU A 18 19.74 -36.96 -5.92
N LEU A 19 18.50 -37.47 -5.98
CA LEU A 19 18.25 -38.87 -6.34
C LEU A 19 18.64 -39.20 -7.79
N GLY A 20 18.61 -38.22 -8.69
CA GLY A 20 19.08 -38.36 -10.07
C GLY A 20 20.60 -38.47 -10.14
N ASP A 21 21.32 -37.62 -9.41
CA ASP A 21 22.79 -37.62 -9.31
C ASP A 21 23.31 -38.89 -8.63
N GLU A 22 22.56 -39.45 -7.68
CA GLU A 22 22.83 -40.75 -7.07
C GLU A 22 22.53 -41.96 -7.98
N GLY A 23 22.02 -41.73 -9.20
CA GLY A 23 21.65 -42.79 -10.15
C GLY A 23 20.42 -43.61 -9.73
N LYS A 24 19.68 -43.18 -8.70
CA LYS A 24 18.44 -43.84 -8.22
C LYS A 24 17.25 -43.55 -9.12
N LEU A 25 17.35 -42.54 -9.99
CA LEU A 25 16.36 -42.22 -11.01
C LEU A 25 16.98 -42.28 -12.39
N SER A 26 16.27 -42.91 -13.32
CA SER A 26 16.64 -42.87 -14.74
C SER A 26 16.46 -41.47 -15.32
N SER A 27 17.23 -41.14 -16.34
CA SER A 27 17.08 -39.90 -17.13
C SER A 27 15.64 -39.71 -17.65
N TYR A 28 14.94 -40.81 -17.98
CA TYR A 28 13.54 -40.79 -18.37
C TYR A 28 12.61 -40.33 -17.24
N GLN A 29 12.81 -40.83 -16.01
CA GLN A 29 12.02 -40.43 -14.85
C GLN A 29 12.29 -38.96 -14.49
N ILE A 30 13.54 -38.50 -14.59
CA ILE A 30 13.92 -37.10 -14.38
C ILE A 30 13.21 -36.19 -15.40
N SER A 31 13.19 -36.57 -16.68
CA SER A 31 12.50 -35.83 -17.74
C SER A 31 11.00 -35.73 -17.48
N LYS A 32 10.34 -36.86 -17.17
CA LYS A 32 8.91 -36.92 -16.83
C LYS A 32 8.56 -36.04 -15.64
N PHE A 33 9.40 -36.03 -14.60
CA PHE A 33 9.20 -35.18 -13.43
C PHE A 33 9.31 -33.70 -13.79
N ASN A 34 10.31 -33.30 -14.58
CA ASN A 34 10.47 -31.92 -15.04
C ASN A 34 9.29 -31.44 -15.89
N GLU A 35 8.75 -32.29 -16.76
CA GLU A 35 7.53 -32.00 -17.52
C GLU A 35 6.33 -31.79 -16.60
N ALA A 36 6.13 -32.66 -15.61
CA ALA A 36 5.05 -32.53 -14.62
C ALA A 36 5.18 -31.24 -13.79
N GLN A 37 6.40 -30.87 -13.39
CA GLN A 37 6.64 -29.60 -12.67
C GLN A 37 6.27 -28.39 -13.53
N LYS A 38 6.64 -28.37 -14.80
CA LYS A 38 6.24 -27.28 -15.73
C LYS A 38 4.73 -27.15 -15.81
N VAL A 39 4.00 -28.28 -15.92
CA VAL A 39 2.53 -28.28 -15.93
C VAL A 39 1.95 -27.74 -14.62
N LEU A 40 2.49 -28.14 -13.47
CA LEU A 40 2.03 -27.67 -12.16
C LEU A 40 2.29 -26.17 -11.95
N VAL A 41 3.47 -25.68 -12.35
CA VAL A 41 3.79 -24.24 -12.29
C VAL A 41 2.84 -23.44 -13.19
N ASN A 42 2.64 -23.88 -14.43
CA ASN A 42 1.71 -23.22 -15.36
C ASN A 42 0.27 -23.24 -14.84
N PHE A 43 -0.17 -24.36 -14.24
CA PHE A 43 -1.49 -24.47 -13.64
C PHE A 43 -1.66 -23.53 -12.45
N ASN A 44 -0.69 -23.43 -11.54
CA ASN A 44 -0.78 -22.48 -10.43
C ASN A 44 -0.80 -21.03 -10.90
N GLN A 45 -0.01 -20.71 -11.94
CA GLN A 45 -0.03 -19.39 -12.54
C GLN A 45 -1.42 -19.11 -13.13
N TRP A 46 -1.97 -20.04 -13.90
CA TRP A 46 -3.34 -19.94 -14.43
C TRP A 46 -4.39 -19.81 -13.32
N VAL A 47 -4.36 -20.62 -12.26
CA VAL A 47 -5.30 -20.52 -11.12
C VAL A 47 -5.15 -19.17 -10.44
N THR A 48 -3.92 -18.71 -10.22
CA THR A 48 -3.63 -17.40 -9.63
C THR A 48 -4.20 -16.28 -10.51
N ASP A 49 -4.07 -16.41 -11.83
CA ASP A 49 -4.60 -15.46 -12.80
C ASP A 49 -6.12 -15.55 -12.93
N GLN A 50 -6.76 -16.70 -12.69
CA GLN A 50 -8.22 -16.81 -12.64
C GLN A 50 -8.79 -16.22 -11.35
N ILE A 51 -8.16 -16.51 -10.21
CA ILE A 51 -8.54 -15.98 -8.90
C ILE A 51 -8.33 -14.47 -8.85
N ASN A 52 -7.23 -13.96 -9.42
CA ASN A 52 -6.94 -12.52 -9.44
C ASN A 52 -7.55 -11.80 -10.64
N GLY A 53 -7.70 -12.47 -11.79
CA GLY A 53 -8.15 -11.89 -13.06
C GLY A 53 -9.66 -11.70 -13.18
N ASN A 54 -10.46 -12.26 -12.27
CA ASN A 54 -11.88 -11.93 -12.14
C ASN A 54 -12.15 -10.69 -11.25
N GLN A 55 -11.11 -10.01 -10.76
CA GLN A 55 -11.23 -8.71 -10.09
C GLN A 55 -10.44 -7.67 -10.89
N LYS A 56 -10.94 -7.32 -12.07
CA LYS A 56 -10.42 -6.17 -12.82
C LYS A 56 -10.49 -4.94 -11.93
N ILE A 57 -9.34 -4.44 -11.49
CA ILE A 57 -9.29 -3.21 -10.68
C ILE A 57 -9.73 -2.06 -11.57
N GLU A 58 -10.86 -1.46 -11.21
CA GLU A 58 -11.40 -0.31 -11.90
C GLU A 58 -10.83 0.97 -11.28
N LEU A 59 -9.97 1.66 -12.03
CA LEU A 59 -9.48 2.97 -11.62
C LEU A 59 -10.65 3.97 -11.65
N PRO A 60 -10.83 4.82 -10.62
CA PRO A 60 -11.92 5.80 -10.59
C PRO A 60 -11.81 6.87 -11.69
N TRP A 61 -10.59 7.11 -12.17
CA TRP A 61 -10.31 8.02 -13.28
C TRP A 61 -9.48 7.28 -14.35
N LYS A 62 -9.80 7.53 -15.62
CA LYS A 62 -9.15 6.89 -16.78
C LYS A 62 -7.92 7.64 -17.28
N SER A 63 -7.53 8.74 -16.62
CA SER A 63 -6.40 9.54 -17.07
C SER A 63 -5.07 8.82 -16.81
N ASP A 64 -4.14 9.00 -17.75
CA ASP A 64 -2.77 8.48 -17.60
C ASP A 64 -2.04 9.12 -16.42
N ALA A 65 -2.34 10.39 -16.12
CA ALA A 65 -1.76 11.12 -15.00
C ALA A 65 -2.12 10.46 -13.65
N PHE A 66 -3.40 10.13 -13.45
CA PHE A 66 -3.84 9.43 -12.26
C PHE A 66 -3.26 8.01 -12.21
N ALA A 67 -3.28 7.28 -13.33
CA ALA A 67 -2.74 5.92 -13.38
C ALA A 67 -1.25 5.87 -13.01
N ALA A 68 -0.46 6.83 -13.49
CA ALA A 68 0.95 6.98 -13.14
C ALA A 68 1.15 7.24 -11.64
N LYS A 69 0.35 8.15 -11.06
CA LYS A 69 0.39 8.48 -9.64
C LYS A 69 -0.06 7.32 -8.75
N TRP A 70 -1.08 6.58 -9.17
CA TRP A 70 -1.51 5.39 -8.46
C TRP A 70 -0.45 4.28 -8.50
N LEU A 71 0.26 4.12 -9.62
CA LEU A 71 1.38 3.18 -9.71
C LEU A 71 2.53 3.57 -8.77
N GLU A 72 2.83 4.86 -8.67
CA GLU A 72 3.80 5.41 -7.72
C GLU A 72 3.40 5.11 -6.27
N TRP A 73 2.14 5.39 -5.91
CA TRP A 73 1.57 5.05 -4.61
C TRP A 73 1.71 3.57 -4.27
N LYS A 74 1.38 2.66 -5.20
CA LYS A 74 1.49 1.21 -4.97
C LYS A 74 2.92 0.78 -4.65
N LYS A 75 3.91 1.37 -5.31
CA LYS A 75 5.33 1.11 -5.01
C LYS A 75 5.67 1.57 -3.59
N HIS A 76 5.28 2.79 -3.22
CA HIS A 76 5.47 3.33 -1.87
C HIS A 76 4.80 2.47 -0.80
N HIS A 77 3.52 2.12 -0.98
CA HIS A 77 2.76 1.27 -0.06
C HIS A 77 3.44 -0.10 0.14
N LYS A 78 3.92 -0.72 -0.94
CA LYS A 78 4.65 -1.99 -0.87
C LYS A 78 5.95 -1.85 -0.08
N GLN A 79 6.71 -0.78 -0.29
CA GLN A 79 7.93 -0.52 0.47
C GLN A 79 7.61 -0.30 1.96
N LYS A 80 6.53 0.43 2.27
CA LYS A 80 6.15 0.76 3.65
C LYS A 80 5.59 -0.43 4.43
N THR A 81 4.77 -1.26 3.80
CA THR A 81 4.03 -2.34 4.47
C THR A 81 4.62 -3.73 4.20
N SER A 82 5.55 -3.85 3.26
CA SER A 82 6.05 -5.11 2.70
C SER A 82 4.96 -6.01 2.09
N LYS A 83 3.76 -5.46 1.84
CA LYS A 83 2.59 -6.18 1.32
C LYS A 83 2.12 -5.55 0.02
N ASN A 84 1.75 -6.41 -0.93
CA ASN A 84 0.99 -5.99 -2.10
C ASN A 84 -0.48 -5.80 -1.71
N TYR A 85 -1.20 -4.95 -2.44
CA TYR A 85 -2.65 -4.93 -2.32
C TYR A 85 -3.23 -6.27 -2.76
N THR A 86 -4.23 -6.76 -2.03
CA THR A 86 -5.18 -7.72 -2.57
C THR A 86 -6.14 -6.98 -3.51
N PRO A 87 -6.78 -7.64 -4.48
CA PRO A 87 -7.67 -6.95 -5.40
C PRO A 87 -8.79 -6.16 -4.69
N MET A 88 -9.47 -6.80 -3.74
CA MET A 88 -10.47 -6.13 -2.89
C MET A 88 -9.89 -4.97 -2.07
N GLY A 89 -8.65 -5.11 -1.57
CA GLY A 89 -7.95 -4.06 -0.84
C GLY A 89 -7.62 -2.86 -1.70
N GLU A 90 -7.17 -3.09 -2.95
CA GLU A 90 -6.90 -2.04 -3.93
C GLU A 90 -8.19 -1.31 -4.29
N GLN A 91 -9.27 -2.03 -4.59
CA GLN A 91 -10.57 -1.43 -4.93
C GLN A 91 -11.13 -0.59 -3.78
N LYS A 92 -11.01 -1.06 -2.53
CA LYS A 92 -11.40 -0.27 -1.34
C LYS A 92 -10.52 0.97 -1.16
N ALA A 93 -9.22 0.85 -1.38
CA ALA A 93 -8.31 1.99 -1.28
C ALA A 93 -8.64 3.06 -2.34
N LEU A 94 -8.92 2.64 -3.58
CA LEU A 94 -9.37 3.51 -4.66
C LEU A 94 -10.72 4.17 -4.37
N SER A 95 -11.69 3.41 -3.84
CA SER A 95 -12.98 3.94 -3.43
C SER A 95 -12.85 4.97 -2.30
N ASN A 96 -12.01 4.68 -1.30
CA ASN A 96 -11.71 5.64 -0.23
C ASN A 96 -11.04 6.91 -0.79
N LEU A 97 -10.06 6.75 -1.69
CA LEU A 97 -9.39 7.86 -2.34
C LEU A 97 -10.38 8.73 -3.13
N PHE A 98 -11.30 8.11 -3.87
CA PHE A 98 -12.37 8.80 -4.59
C PHE A 98 -13.23 9.65 -3.66
N ASN A 99 -13.60 9.09 -2.49
CA ASN A 99 -14.41 9.78 -1.50
C ASN A 99 -13.67 10.95 -0.83
N ILE A 100 -12.45 10.73 -0.31
CA ILE A 100 -11.68 11.79 0.37
C ILE A 100 -11.23 12.91 -0.57
N SER A 101 -11.22 12.64 -1.88
CA SER A 101 -10.86 13.63 -2.90
C SER A 101 -12.08 14.40 -3.40
N ASN A 102 -13.26 14.17 -2.81
CA ASN A 102 -14.54 14.70 -3.30
C ASN A 102 -14.71 14.48 -4.82
N GLN A 103 -14.35 13.27 -5.28
CA GLN A 103 -14.45 12.84 -6.69
C GLN A 103 -13.57 13.63 -7.67
N SER A 104 -12.71 14.52 -7.18
CA SER A 104 -11.79 15.30 -8.01
C SER A 104 -10.47 14.56 -8.20
N GLU A 105 -10.14 14.25 -9.46
CA GLU A 105 -8.88 13.60 -9.84
C GLU A 105 -7.65 14.40 -9.37
N GLN A 106 -7.68 15.72 -9.57
CA GLN A 106 -6.60 16.62 -9.18
C GLN A 106 -6.36 16.58 -7.66
N LYS A 107 -7.44 16.54 -6.86
CA LYS A 107 -7.33 16.37 -5.41
C LYS A 107 -6.79 14.99 -5.04
N ALA A 108 -7.16 13.94 -5.76
CA ALA A 108 -6.65 12.60 -5.52
C ALA A 108 -5.13 12.51 -5.74
N ILE A 109 -4.64 13.12 -6.82
CA ILE A 109 -3.21 13.22 -7.10
C ILE A 109 -2.50 13.99 -5.97
N ILE A 110 -3.02 15.14 -5.56
CA ILE A 110 -2.47 15.92 -4.43
C ILE A 110 -2.44 15.10 -3.14
N ASN A 111 -3.51 14.36 -2.84
CA ASN A 111 -3.60 13.53 -1.64
C ASN A 111 -2.56 12.38 -1.66
N ILE A 112 -2.35 11.75 -2.83
CA ILE A 112 -1.29 10.75 -3.02
C ILE A 112 0.08 11.37 -2.75
N ASP A 113 0.40 12.47 -3.43
CA ASP A 113 1.70 13.13 -3.30
C ASP A 113 1.96 13.60 -1.86
N TYR A 114 0.95 14.14 -1.19
CA TYR A 114 1.01 14.51 0.21
C TYR A 114 1.33 13.31 1.10
N SER A 115 0.69 12.17 0.87
CA SER A 115 0.86 10.96 1.70
C SER A 115 2.23 10.29 1.47
N ILE A 116 2.73 10.30 0.22
CA ILE A 116 4.08 9.85 -0.12
C ILE A 116 5.12 10.76 0.54
N SER A 117 4.95 12.08 0.43
CA SER A 117 5.86 13.08 1.02
C SER A 117 5.97 12.94 2.54
N ASN A 118 4.88 12.55 3.21
CA ASN A 118 4.84 12.29 4.65
C ASN A 118 5.21 10.83 5.03
N ASN A 119 5.55 9.99 4.04
CA ASN A 119 5.92 8.58 4.24
C ASN A 119 4.86 7.76 5.02
N TRP A 120 3.58 8.00 4.76
CA TRP A 120 2.46 7.35 5.43
C TRP A 120 2.07 6.02 4.78
N SER A 121 1.52 5.08 5.57
CA SER A 121 1.06 3.78 5.06
C SER A 121 -0.32 3.83 4.39
N GLY A 122 -1.01 4.98 4.43
CA GLY A 122 -2.33 5.20 3.83
C GLY A 122 -2.40 6.56 3.15
N VAL A 123 -3.38 6.73 2.26
CA VAL A 123 -3.64 8.03 1.61
C VAL A 123 -4.59 8.85 2.46
N TYR A 124 -4.23 10.10 2.74
CA TYR A 124 -5.00 11.02 3.56
C TYR A 124 -5.25 12.33 2.80
N GLU A 125 -6.37 12.98 3.13
CA GLU A 125 -6.76 14.25 2.54
C GLU A 125 -5.78 15.36 2.93
N TYR A 126 -5.27 16.08 1.92
CA TYR A 126 -4.53 17.31 2.13
C TYR A 126 -5.49 18.43 2.56
N LYS A 127 -5.33 18.92 3.79
CA LYS A 127 -6.07 20.07 4.31
C LYS A 127 -5.11 21.26 4.40
N PRO A 128 -5.22 22.26 3.52
CA PRO A 128 -4.43 23.47 3.68
C PRO A 128 -4.79 24.09 5.03
N SER A 129 -3.76 24.50 5.78
CA SER A 129 -3.98 25.23 7.02
C SER A 129 -4.79 26.49 6.68
N LYS A 130 -6.03 26.56 7.19
CA LYS A 130 -6.78 27.82 7.15
C LYS A 130 -5.94 28.79 7.95
N GLN A 131 -5.21 29.68 7.27
CA GLN A 131 -4.64 30.84 7.94
C GLN A 131 -5.79 31.49 8.67
N LYS A 132 -5.74 31.49 10.00
CA LYS A 132 -6.67 32.29 10.79
C LYS A 132 -6.40 33.72 10.35
N VAL A 133 -7.27 34.27 9.52
CA VAL A 133 -7.30 35.71 9.29
C VAL A 133 -7.65 36.29 10.65
N VAL A 134 -6.63 36.69 11.42
CA VAL A 134 -6.83 37.43 12.65
C VAL A 134 -7.30 38.81 12.21
N ASN A 135 -8.62 38.94 12.00
CA ASN A 135 -9.26 40.24 11.88
C ASN A 135 -9.12 40.92 13.24
N LYS A 136 -8.09 41.76 13.40
CA LYS A 136 -7.91 42.66 14.55
C LYS A 136 -8.92 43.82 14.47
N SER A 137 -10.21 43.52 14.45
CA SER A 137 -11.27 44.52 14.57
C SER A 137 -12.38 43.94 15.45
N GLY A 138 -12.18 44.06 16.76
CA GLY A 138 -13.13 43.63 17.78
C GLY A 138 -12.80 44.33 19.09
N ASN A 139 -13.37 45.53 19.24
CA ASN A 139 -13.36 46.38 20.41
C ASN A 139 -13.71 45.55 21.68
N ARG A 140 -12.79 45.45 22.66
CA ARG A 140 -13.05 44.84 23.97
C ARG A 140 -13.26 45.95 25.00
N PRO A 141 -14.49 46.20 25.51
CA PRO A 141 -14.67 47.07 26.66
C PRO A 141 -14.30 46.30 27.92
N GLY A 142 -13.39 46.87 28.73
CA GLY A 142 -13.07 46.37 30.07
C GLY A 142 -11.59 46.13 30.31
N GLN A 143 -10.78 47.19 30.27
CA GLN A 143 -9.53 47.20 31.03
C GLN A 143 -9.80 47.90 32.37
N LYS A 144 -9.86 47.14 33.46
CA LYS A 144 -9.46 47.64 34.78
C LYS A 144 -8.05 47.13 35.02
N ILE A 145 -7.10 48.04 34.94
CA ILE A 145 -5.70 47.83 35.28
C ILE A 145 -5.63 47.86 36.81
N THR A 146 -5.32 46.75 37.46
CA THR A 146 -4.89 46.77 38.87
C THR A 146 -3.45 46.27 38.93
N ASN A 147 -2.54 47.21 39.15
CA ASN A 147 -1.15 46.91 39.45
C ASN A 147 -1.06 46.31 40.86
N GLN A 148 -0.78 45.02 40.98
CA GLN A 148 -0.25 44.45 42.22
C GLN A 148 0.97 43.55 41.94
N LYS A 149 2.07 43.95 42.58
CA LYS A 149 3.40 43.30 42.64
C LYS A 149 3.30 41.87 43.20
N PRO A 150 4.23 40.96 42.85
CA PRO A 150 4.17 39.56 43.24
C PRO A 150 4.61 39.33 44.70
N LYS A 151 4.02 38.34 45.37
CA LYS A 151 4.53 37.79 46.64
C LYS A 151 4.93 36.33 46.46
N ASN A 152 6.14 36.05 46.94
CA ASN A 152 6.82 34.76 47.06
C ASN A 152 5.94 33.63 47.60
N TYR A 153 6.20 32.42 47.10
CA TYR A 153 5.86 31.17 47.79
C TYR A 153 7.12 30.64 48.48
N GLU A 154 7.13 30.69 49.81
CA GLU A 154 7.93 29.79 50.65
C GLU A 154 6.98 28.73 51.26
N GLY A 155 7.53 27.54 51.54
CA GLY A 155 6.84 26.27 51.90
C GLY A 155 5.78 26.36 53.00
N TRP A 156 4.93 25.34 53.19
CA TRP A 156 5.21 23.91 53.32
C TRP A 156 4.11 23.04 52.70
#